data_AF-A0A1I2DFI0-F1
#
_entry.id   AF-A0A1I2DFI0-F1
#
_cell.length_a   1.000
_cell.length_b   1.000
_cell.length_c   1.000
_cell.angle_alpha   90.00
_cell.angle_beta   90.00
_cell.angle_gamma   90.00
#
_symmetry.space_group_name_H-M   'P 1'
#
loop_
_entity.id
_entity.type
_entity.pdbx_description
1 polymer ?
#
loop_
_entity_poly.entity_id
_entity_poly.type
_entity_poly.pdbx_seq_one_letter_code
_entity_poly.pdbx_strand_id
1 'polypeptide(L)'
;MTHEPTQKALFGAFLNTAQHNAYLIINEVNEKLGKADVEEGKLDNDAYALHILTNKEIKTLPLKILSRRLLMEGFPFLCALGFSQDATQTDNFEALKTKLQKALKTLNEYRNFYSHYYEQSIDWQKCQFADLDLIREDFIKTFTTYASEEQVSKSYEEVKKKKEELDKCKKGLSLAKRKKQTWEINDLKQKEEVLRDELLKAQQAHFQLKEKKERKENLLKRYPNISGAELNKLIQDKESPYHSFWKKNNPHRFSKKGLVFFICLFLSKEQANLFLSSISGFKRTDASYFWAVRAMYMHHCCHLPQPRLESSDMLLDILNELNRCPKVLYNLLSETNRAYFEKDINYKEGSVLQTDEEGNLVTIQKMLRHQDRLPYFILKYLDETNAFPDLRFQIYLGKLVTDVYKKPKMLEKNELGELVEQDGQRLILKEVHAFGKPSDFADKINLPKELEVNEIQDKYGEMKQEELKVGTIVQFSPQYHISSNRIALKLFKTKDGKFYSEKPDNDKQARLIILNKNWFWF
;
A
#
# COMPACT_ATOMS: atom_id res chain seq x y z
N MET A 1 -30.46 26.67 2.21
CA MET A 1 -29.39 27.13 1.30
C MET A 1 -29.51 26.31 0.03
N THR A 2 -30.28 26.86 -0.91
CA THR A 2 -30.14 26.58 -2.34
C THR A 2 -28.71 27.01 -2.69
N HIS A 3 -27.85 26.05 -3.04
CA HIS A 3 -26.56 26.38 -3.64
C HIS A 3 -26.84 27.09 -4.96
N GLU A 4 -26.07 28.12 -5.33
CA GLU A 4 -26.15 28.69 -6.67
C GLU A 4 -26.06 27.55 -7.71
N PRO A 5 -26.80 27.59 -8.83
CA PRO A 5 -26.84 26.50 -9.81
C PRO A 5 -25.45 26.03 -10.25
N THR A 6 -24.51 26.97 -10.39
CA THR A 6 -23.09 26.73 -10.69
C THR A 6 -22.36 25.96 -9.58
N GLN A 7 -22.64 26.25 -8.31
CA GLN A 7 -22.11 25.48 -7.19
C GLN A 7 -22.72 24.09 -7.13
N LYS A 8 -24.01 23.92 -7.43
CA LYS A 8 -24.63 22.57 -7.46
C LYS A 8 -23.96 21.69 -8.53
N ALA A 9 -23.75 22.23 -9.74
CA ALA A 9 -23.04 21.53 -10.81
C ALA A 9 -21.59 21.19 -10.44
N LEU A 10 -20.85 22.13 -9.82
CA LEU A 10 -19.48 21.89 -9.36
C LEU A 10 -19.41 20.72 -8.37
N PHE A 11 -20.23 20.74 -7.33
CA PHE A 11 -20.25 19.65 -6.34
C PHE A 11 -20.72 18.33 -6.98
N GLY A 12 -21.69 18.37 -7.90
CA GLY A 12 -22.13 17.20 -8.66
C GLY A 12 -20.99 16.56 -9.46
N ALA A 13 -20.20 17.37 -10.18
CA ALA A 13 -19.06 16.87 -10.95
C ALA A 13 -18.04 16.14 -10.07
N PHE A 14 -17.60 16.76 -8.96
CA PHE A 14 -16.61 16.14 -8.06
C PHE A 14 -17.17 14.97 -7.26
N LEU A 15 -18.47 14.94 -6.96
CA LEU A 15 -19.12 13.78 -6.34
C LEU A 15 -19.19 12.58 -7.30
N ASN A 16 -19.43 12.82 -8.60
CA ASN A 16 -19.34 11.77 -9.62
C ASN A 16 -17.91 11.26 -9.76
N THR A 17 -16.91 12.15 -9.79
CA THR A 17 -15.49 11.75 -9.79
C THR A 17 -15.11 10.94 -8.55
N ALA A 18 -15.54 11.38 -7.38
CA ALA A 18 -15.31 10.66 -6.12
C ALA A 18 -15.93 9.26 -6.13
N GLN A 19 -17.15 9.13 -6.66
CA GLN A 19 -17.81 7.84 -6.81
C GLN A 19 -17.06 6.94 -7.79
N HIS A 20 -16.65 7.47 -8.94
CA HIS A 20 -15.86 6.74 -9.95
C HIS A 20 -14.52 6.25 -9.39
N ASN A 21 -13.83 7.07 -8.58
CA ASN A 21 -12.59 6.65 -7.93
C ASN A 21 -12.84 5.50 -6.94
N ALA A 22 -13.89 5.61 -6.13
CA ALA A 22 -14.26 4.55 -5.21
C ALA A 22 -14.57 3.24 -5.96
N TYR A 23 -15.23 3.36 -7.11
CA TYR A 23 -15.47 2.26 -8.04
C TYR A 23 -14.19 1.58 -8.51
N LEU A 24 -13.24 2.36 -9.05
CA LEU A 24 -11.96 1.83 -9.55
C LEU A 24 -11.19 1.09 -8.47
N ILE A 25 -11.11 1.66 -7.26
CA ILE A 25 -10.41 1.03 -6.12
C ILE A 25 -11.09 -0.28 -5.74
N ILE A 26 -12.42 -0.30 -5.60
CA ILE A 26 -13.16 -1.50 -5.23
C ILE A 26 -13.01 -2.60 -6.28
N ASN A 27 -13.03 -2.25 -7.57
CA ASN A 27 -12.81 -3.21 -8.63
C ASN A 27 -11.39 -3.77 -8.66
N GLU A 28 -10.35 -2.96 -8.49
CA GLU A 28 -8.98 -3.49 -8.39
C GLU A 28 -8.83 -4.45 -7.20
N VAL A 29 -9.48 -4.13 -6.08
CA VAL A 29 -9.52 -5.02 -4.90
C VAL A 29 -10.25 -6.32 -5.22
N ASN A 30 -11.40 -6.26 -5.90
CA ASN A 30 -12.16 -7.43 -6.34
C ASN A 30 -11.36 -8.31 -7.31
N GLU A 31 -10.71 -7.69 -8.29
CA GLU A 31 -9.88 -8.35 -9.30
C GLU A 31 -8.71 -9.10 -8.64
N LYS A 32 -7.95 -8.41 -7.76
CA LYS A 32 -6.83 -9.02 -7.01
C LYS A 32 -7.26 -10.18 -6.10
N LEU A 33 -8.55 -10.25 -5.77
CA LEU A 33 -9.14 -11.30 -4.93
C LEU A 33 -9.94 -12.32 -5.76
N GLY A 34 -9.96 -12.21 -7.09
CA GLY A 34 -10.64 -13.12 -8.00
C GLY A 34 -12.16 -13.08 -7.90
N LYS A 35 -12.77 -11.88 -7.96
CA LYS A 35 -14.23 -11.70 -7.95
C LYS A 35 -14.72 -10.81 -9.08
N ALA A 36 -16.01 -10.96 -9.41
CA ALA A 36 -16.71 -10.23 -10.47
C ALA A 36 -16.66 -8.71 -10.30
N ASP A 37 -16.68 -8.00 -11.43
CA ASP A 37 -16.74 -6.56 -11.49
C ASP A 37 -18.03 -6.01 -10.85
N VAL A 38 -17.89 -4.88 -10.16
CA VAL A 38 -19.04 -4.10 -9.70
C VAL A 38 -19.53 -3.23 -10.86
N GLU A 39 -20.79 -2.82 -10.84
CA GLU A 39 -21.28 -1.71 -11.65
C GLU A 39 -21.13 -0.40 -10.84
N GLU A 40 -20.63 0.66 -11.46
CA GLU A 40 -20.35 1.96 -10.82
C GLU A 40 -21.57 2.59 -10.09
N GLY A 41 -22.78 2.29 -10.56
CA GLY A 41 -24.05 2.73 -9.97
C GLY A 41 -24.53 1.93 -8.75
N LYS A 42 -23.87 0.82 -8.39
CA LYS A 42 -24.29 -0.12 -7.32
C LYS A 42 -23.30 -0.20 -6.15
N LEU A 43 -22.45 0.83 -5.97
CA LEU A 43 -21.45 0.91 -4.90
C LEU A 43 -22.01 0.97 -3.47
N ASP A 44 -23.31 1.17 -3.30
CA ASP A 44 -24.03 1.13 -2.01
C ASP A 44 -24.77 -0.19 -1.79
N ASN A 45 -24.76 -1.09 -2.77
CA ASN A 45 -25.41 -2.39 -2.65
C ASN A 45 -24.46 -3.39 -1.97
N ASP A 46 -24.92 -3.97 -0.85
CA ASP A 46 -24.22 -5.02 -0.07
C ASP A 46 -23.75 -6.19 -0.95
N ALA A 47 -24.46 -6.45 -2.06
CA ALA A 47 -24.15 -7.51 -3.00
C ALA A 47 -22.93 -7.21 -3.90
N TYR A 48 -22.53 -5.95 -4.08
CA TYR A 48 -21.52 -5.58 -5.09
C TYR A 48 -20.29 -4.91 -4.46
N ALA A 49 -20.47 -3.83 -3.70
CA ALA A 49 -19.33 -3.00 -3.27
C ALA A 49 -18.38 -3.70 -2.30
N LEU A 50 -18.91 -4.62 -1.50
CA LEU A 50 -18.20 -5.28 -0.39
C LEU A 50 -18.57 -6.75 -0.26
N HIS A 51 -18.89 -7.42 -1.38
CA HIS A 51 -19.11 -8.87 -1.40
C HIS A 51 -17.91 -9.64 -0.81
N ILE A 52 -16.70 -9.06 -0.84
CA ILE A 52 -15.50 -9.57 -0.15
C ILE A 52 -15.64 -9.52 1.38
N LEU A 53 -16.28 -8.49 1.93
CA LEU A 53 -16.42 -8.36 3.37
C LEU A 53 -17.61 -9.15 3.93
N THR A 54 -18.57 -9.54 3.09
CA THR A 54 -19.81 -10.25 3.47
C THR A 54 -19.81 -11.75 3.19
N ASN A 55 -18.96 -12.24 2.28
CA ASN A 55 -19.06 -13.63 1.84
C ASN A 55 -18.49 -14.61 2.89
N LYS A 56 -19.34 -15.51 3.38
CA LYS A 56 -18.98 -16.66 4.23
C LYS A 56 -17.93 -17.58 3.57
N GLU A 57 -17.72 -17.47 2.26
CA GLU A 57 -16.72 -18.22 1.49
C GLU A 57 -15.29 -17.68 1.59
N ILE A 58 -15.08 -16.45 2.08
CA ILE A 58 -13.72 -15.99 2.46
C ILE A 58 -13.41 -16.58 3.84
N LYS A 59 -13.18 -17.89 3.81
CA LYS A 59 -12.95 -18.71 5.00
C LYS A 59 -11.54 -18.52 5.57
N THR A 60 -10.59 -18.02 4.78
CA THR A 60 -9.17 -18.05 5.14
C THR A 60 -8.66 -16.68 5.62
N LEU A 61 -8.06 -16.67 6.81
CA LEU A 61 -7.39 -15.51 7.41
C LEU A 61 -6.46 -14.73 6.44
N PRO A 62 -5.68 -15.36 5.55
CA PRO A 62 -4.81 -14.65 4.59
C PRO A 62 -5.55 -13.75 3.61
N LEU A 63 -6.72 -14.16 3.11
CA LEU A 63 -7.52 -13.35 2.18
C LEU A 63 -8.16 -12.15 2.90
N LYS A 64 -8.57 -12.33 4.16
CA LYS A 64 -9.04 -11.22 5.02
C LYS A 64 -7.93 -10.20 5.29
N ILE A 65 -6.71 -10.67 5.53
CA ILE A 65 -5.54 -9.78 5.70
C ILE A 65 -5.23 -9.02 4.41
N LEU A 66 -5.22 -9.72 3.26
CA LEU A 66 -4.93 -9.12 1.96
C LEU A 66 -5.97 -8.06 1.57
N SER A 67 -7.25 -8.39 1.67
CA SER A 67 -8.36 -7.45 1.39
C SER A 67 -8.28 -6.20 2.29
N ARG A 68 -8.05 -6.38 3.58
CA ARG A 68 -7.85 -5.27 4.53
C ARG A 68 -6.70 -4.36 4.10
N ARG A 69 -5.55 -4.94 3.72
CA ARG A 69 -4.40 -4.17 3.24
C ARG A 69 -4.72 -3.37 1.98
N LEU A 70 -5.28 -4.02 0.97
CA LEU A 70 -5.61 -3.35 -0.31
C LEU A 70 -6.64 -2.23 -0.12
N LEU A 71 -7.65 -2.44 0.73
CA LEU A 71 -8.63 -1.40 1.06
C LEU A 71 -8.00 -0.21 1.80
N MET A 72 -7.03 -0.44 2.69
CA MET A 72 -6.32 0.64 3.38
C MET A 72 -5.34 1.39 2.47
N GLU A 73 -4.74 0.70 1.51
CA GLU A 73 -3.90 1.32 0.48
C GLU A 73 -4.76 2.25 -0.39
N GLY A 74 -5.92 1.77 -0.86
CA GLY A 74 -6.84 2.56 -1.67
C GLY A 74 -7.57 3.67 -0.90
N PHE A 75 -7.99 3.40 0.34
CA PHE A 75 -8.71 4.32 1.22
C PHE A 75 -7.94 4.59 2.53
N PRO A 76 -6.93 5.49 2.52
CA PRO A 76 -6.11 5.77 3.71
C PRO A 76 -6.87 6.29 4.92
N PHE A 77 -8.06 6.87 4.73
CA PHE A 77 -8.90 7.33 5.84
C PHE A 77 -9.37 6.17 6.73
N LEU A 78 -9.37 4.93 6.24
CA LEU A 78 -9.69 3.76 7.08
C LEU A 78 -8.64 3.57 8.18
N CYS A 79 -7.37 3.88 7.94
CA CYS A 79 -6.34 3.84 8.97
C CYS A 79 -6.64 4.82 10.12
N ALA A 80 -7.16 6.00 9.78
CA ALA A 80 -7.56 7.02 10.74
C ALA A 80 -8.72 6.61 11.65
N LEU A 81 -9.52 5.63 11.23
CA LEU A 81 -10.61 5.05 12.02
C LEU A 81 -10.13 3.96 13.01
N GLY A 82 -8.81 3.77 13.12
CA GLY A 82 -8.20 2.80 14.04
C GLY A 82 -7.98 1.41 13.44
N PHE A 83 -8.16 1.24 12.13
CA PHE A 83 -7.87 -0.04 11.47
C PHE A 83 -6.39 -0.09 11.03
N SER A 84 -5.64 -1.15 11.40
CA SER A 84 -4.20 -1.28 11.08
C SER A 84 -3.94 -2.10 9.81
N GLN A 85 -2.81 -1.96 9.13
CA GLN A 85 -2.42 -2.89 8.06
C GLN A 85 -1.88 -4.24 8.59
N ASP A 86 -1.54 -4.31 9.88
CA ASP A 86 -0.87 -5.46 10.50
C ASP A 86 -1.84 -6.56 10.95
N ALA A 87 -1.41 -7.80 10.72
CA ALA A 87 -2.18 -9.04 10.88
C ALA A 87 -2.39 -9.51 12.33
N THR A 88 -1.91 -8.76 13.33
CA THR A 88 -1.83 -9.22 14.73
C THR A 88 -3.05 -8.88 15.59
N GLN A 89 -3.97 -8.05 15.09
CA GLN A 89 -5.26 -7.80 15.73
C GLN A 89 -6.38 -8.45 14.91
N THR A 90 -6.93 -9.52 15.47
CA THR A 90 -8.05 -10.30 14.92
C THR A 90 -9.39 -9.58 14.92
N ASP A 91 -9.51 -8.39 15.50
CA ASP A 91 -10.84 -7.82 15.74
C ASP A 91 -11.25 -6.75 14.71
N ASN A 92 -12.47 -6.96 14.20
CA ASN A 92 -13.42 -6.02 13.63
C ASN A 92 -13.41 -5.74 12.11
N PHE A 93 -13.28 -6.81 11.31
CA PHE A 93 -13.56 -6.76 9.87
C PHE A 93 -15.01 -6.32 9.57
N GLU A 94 -15.96 -6.68 10.44
CA GLU A 94 -17.35 -6.24 10.35
C GLU A 94 -17.50 -4.73 10.62
N ALA A 95 -16.76 -4.16 11.57
CA ALA A 95 -16.72 -2.71 11.72
C ALA A 95 -16.07 -2.01 10.52
N LEU A 96 -14.98 -2.55 9.97
CA LEU A 96 -14.35 -1.99 8.76
C LEU A 96 -15.37 -1.93 7.62
N LYS A 97 -16.08 -3.03 7.40
CA LYS A 97 -17.18 -3.13 6.44
C LYS A 97 -18.24 -2.09 6.72
N THR A 98 -18.79 -2.07 7.93
CA THR A 98 -19.88 -1.16 8.31
C THR A 98 -19.48 0.30 8.09
N LYS A 99 -18.24 0.67 8.43
CA LYS A 99 -17.71 2.03 8.26
C LYS A 99 -17.56 2.39 6.78
N LEU A 100 -16.96 1.51 5.99
CA LEU A 100 -16.79 1.75 4.55
C LEU A 100 -18.15 1.80 3.82
N GLN A 101 -19.08 0.88 4.13
CA GLN A 101 -20.45 0.90 3.61
C GLN A 101 -21.15 2.22 3.89
N LYS A 102 -21.07 2.69 5.14
CA LYS A 102 -21.67 3.95 5.56
C LYS A 102 -21.08 5.14 4.80
N ALA A 103 -19.77 5.12 4.56
CA ALA A 103 -19.10 6.14 3.77
C ALA A 103 -19.56 6.12 2.30
N LEU A 104 -19.58 4.95 1.64
CA LEU A 104 -20.02 4.79 0.24
C LEU A 104 -21.50 5.15 0.05
N LYS A 105 -22.37 4.73 0.98
CA LYS A 105 -23.78 5.09 0.97
C LYS A 105 -23.97 6.60 1.09
N THR A 106 -23.24 7.23 2.01
CA THR A 106 -23.26 8.69 2.16
C THR A 106 -22.81 9.37 0.86
N LEU A 107 -21.74 8.87 0.22
CA LEU A 107 -21.26 9.38 -1.06
C LEU A 107 -22.32 9.30 -2.16
N ASN A 108 -23.00 8.16 -2.30
CA ASN A 108 -24.07 7.97 -3.29
C ASN A 108 -25.28 8.89 -3.03
N GLU A 109 -25.72 9.03 -1.78
CA GLU A 109 -26.85 9.89 -1.43
C GLU A 109 -26.55 11.37 -1.77
N TYR A 110 -25.34 11.85 -1.43
CA TYR A 110 -24.91 13.19 -1.84
C TYR A 110 -24.76 13.32 -3.36
N ARG A 111 -24.17 12.33 -4.05
CA ARG A 111 -24.06 12.34 -5.52
C ARG A 111 -25.43 12.49 -6.18
N ASN A 112 -26.41 11.70 -5.75
CA ASN A 112 -27.77 11.72 -6.31
C ASN A 112 -28.42 13.09 -6.13
N PHE A 113 -28.31 13.67 -4.93
CA PHE A 113 -28.86 14.99 -4.65
C PHE A 113 -28.24 16.12 -5.47
N TYR A 114 -26.92 16.07 -5.71
CA TYR A 114 -26.23 17.09 -6.50
C TYR A 114 -26.33 16.85 -8.02
N SER A 115 -26.60 15.62 -8.47
CA SER A 115 -26.68 15.26 -9.89
C SER A 115 -28.09 15.39 -10.48
N HIS A 116 -29.15 15.28 -9.69
CA HIS A 116 -30.52 15.43 -10.18
C HIS A 116 -31.01 16.89 -10.11
N TYR A 117 -31.67 17.33 -11.18
CA TYR A 117 -32.19 18.70 -11.31
C TYR A 117 -33.28 18.99 -10.26
N TYR A 118 -34.23 18.06 -10.09
CA TYR A 118 -35.27 18.11 -9.06
C TYR A 118 -34.72 17.64 -7.70
N GLU A 119 -35.04 18.36 -6.63
CA GLU A 119 -34.66 18.00 -5.26
C GLU A 119 -35.34 16.69 -4.85
N GLN A 120 -34.65 15.56 -5.00
CA GLN A 120 -35.00 14.38 -4.23
C GLN A 120 -34.74 14.70 -2.75
N SER A 121 -35.72 14.41 -1.89
CA SER A 121 -35.57 14.55 -0.45
C SER A 121 -34.46 13.61 0.03
N ILE A 122 -33.34 14.15 0.49
CA ILE A 122 -32.35 13.35 1.24
C ILE A 122 -32.92 13.04 2.62
N ASP A 123 -32.88 11.78 3.00
CA ASP A 123 -33.01 11.35 4.39
C ASP A 123 -31.69 11.60 5.13
N TRP A 124 -31.56 12.79 5.73
CA TRP A 124 -30.32 13.22 6.38
C TRP A 124 -29.90 12.33 7.56
N GLN A 125 -30.83 11.54 8.15
CA GLN A 125 -30.48 10.60 9.21
C GLN A 125 -29.73 9.38 8.68
N LYS A 126 -29.98 8.97 7.42
CA LYS A 126 -29.28 7.87 6.74
C LYS A 126 -27.94 8.31 6.11
N CYS A 127 -27.84 9.61 5.83
CA CYS A 127 -26.76 10.28 5.09
C CYS A 127 -25.61 10.80 5.99
N GLN A 128 -25.36 10.15 7.13
CA GLN A 128 -24.41 10.63 8.14
C GLN A 128 -23.16 9.75 8.17
N PHE A 129 -21.99 10.33 7.89
CA PHE A 129 -20.71 9.70 8.21
C PHE A 129 -20.10 10.37 9.45
N ALA A 130 -20.55 9.95 10.64
CA ALA A 130 -20.21 10.58 11.92
C ALA A 130 -18.70 10.56 12.25
N ASP A 131 -17.93 9.75 11.53
CA ASP A 131 -16.52 9.51 11.79
C ASP A 131 -15.58 10.57 11.19
N LEU A 132 -16.10 11.62 10.54
CA LEU A 132 -15.27 12.71 9.99
C LEU A 132 -14.41 13.39 11.06
N ASP A 133 -14.94 13.57 12.27
CA ASP A 133 -14.19 14.17 13.37
C ASP A 133 -13.03 13.27 13.81
N LEU A 134 -13.20 11.94 13.79
CA LEU A 134 -12.13 10.98 14.08
C LEU A 134 -11.01 11.05 13.05
N ILE A 135 -11.37 11.18 11.76
CA ILE A 135 -10.37 11.32 10.69
C ILE A 135 -9.58 12.62 10.84
N ARG A 136 -10.22 13.73 11.19
CA ARG A 136 -9.52 14.98 11.52
C ARG A 136 -8.65 14.82 12.76
N GLU A 137 -9.14 14.16 13.80
CA GLU A 137 -8.36 13.90 15.00
C GLU A 137 -7.12 13.06 14.72
N ASP A 138 -7.19 12.10 13.79
CA ASP A 138 -6.02 11.33 13.37
C ASP A 138 -4.98 12.22 12.69
N PHE A 139 -5.40 13.11 11.79
CA PHE A 139 -4.52 14.16 11.26
C PHE A 139 -3.89 14.97 12.41
N ILE A 140 -4.71 15.52 13.31
CA ILE A 140 -4.22 16.32 14.45
C ILE A 140 -3.23 15.53 15.31
N LYS A 141 -3.53 14.28 15.66
CA LYS A 141 -2.64 13.39 16.42
C LYS A 141 -1.34 13.19 15.67
N THR A 142 -1.41 12.86 14.39
CA THR A 142 -0.23 12.71 13.54
C THR A 142 0.64 13.98 13.54
N PHE A 143 0.02 15.16 13.70
CA PHE A 143 0.70 16.46 13.75
C PHE A 143 0.98 17.04 15.16
N THR A 144 0.59 16.39 16.25
CA THR A 144 0.84 16.87 17.62
C THR A 144 1.63 15.89 18.47
N THR A 145 1.49 14.58 18.21
CA THR A 145 2.22 13.54 18.91
C THR A 145 3.64 13.41 18.34
N TYR A 146 4.50 14.38 18.66
CA TYR A 146 5.92 14.33 18.30
C TYR A 146 6.78 13.93 19.48
N ALA A 147 7.77 13.08 19.20
CA ALA A 147 8.92 12.95 20.08
C ALA A 147 9.93 14.04 19.70
N SER A 148 10.34 14.89 20.66
CA SER A 148 11.47 15.78 20.46
C SER A 148 12.76 14.98 20.27
N GLU A 149 13.76 15.57 19.61
CA GLU A 149 15.07 14.93 19.47
C GLU A 149 15.68 14.57 20.83
N GLU A 150 15.46 15.43 21.82
CA GLU A 150 15.83 15.20 23.21
C GLU A 150 15.11 13.98 23.82
N GLN A 151 13.81 13.80 23.57
CA GLN A 151 13.05 12.64 24.06
C GLN A 151 13.53 11.32 23.43
N VAL A 152 13.80 11.33 22.12
CA VAL A 152 14.35 10.15 21.42
C VAL A 152 15.75 9.82 21.95
N SER A 153 16.59 10.84 22.16
CA SER A 153 17.95 10.67 22.70
C SER A 153 17.94 10.16 24.14
N LYS A 154 17.09 10.71 25.02
CA LYS A 154 16.93 10.24 26.41
C LYS A 154 16.47 8.79 26.46
N SER A 155 15.51 8.42 25.62
CA SER A 155 15.03 7.04 25.52
C SER A 155 16.12 6.07 25.01
N TYR A 156 16.97 6.51 24.08
CA TYR A 156 18.10 5.70 23.62
C TYR A 156 19.12 5.44 24.74
N GLU A 157 19.47 6.47 25.52
CA GLU A 157 20.37 6.32 26.67
C GLU A 157 19.78 5.41 27.75
N GLU A 158 18.47 5.43 27.97
CA GLU A 158 17.79 4.51 28.88
C GLU A 158 17.91 3.04 28.43
N VAL A 159 17.68 2.76 27.13
CA VAL A 159 17.88 1.43 26.55
C VAL A 159 19.33 0.96 26.72
N LYS A 160 20.29 1.86 26.48
CA LYS A 160 21.72 1.57 26.64
C LYS A 160 22.07 1.23 28.08
N LYS A 161 21.61 2.03 29.05
CA LYS A 161 21.82 1.79 30.48
C LYS A 161 21.25 0.44 30.92
N LYS A 162 20.01 0.11 30.51
CA LYS A 162 19.37 -1.18 30.84
C LYS A 162 20.11 -2.38 30.24
N LYS A 163 20.65 -2.22 29.03
CA LYS A 163 21.50 -3.24 28.40
C LYS A 163 22.81 -3.45 29.17
N GLU A 164 23.46 -2.37 29.62
CA GLU A 164 24.67 -2.46 30.45
C GLU A 164 24.40 -3.14 31.81
N GLU A 165 23.28 -2.85 32.45
CA GLU A 165 22.84 -3.50 33.69
C GLU A 165 22.63 -5.01 33.49
N LEU A 166 21.99 -5.40 32.39
CA LEU A 166 21.78 -6.80 32.02
C LEU A 166 23.12 -7.52 31.75
N ASP A 167 24.05 -6.88 31.04
CA ASP A 167 25.36 -7.47 30.76
C ASP A 167 26.22 -7.65 32.02
N LYS A 168 26.15 -6.71 32.97
CA LYS A 168 26.76 -6.86 34.30
C LYS A 168 26.15 -8.03 35.07
N CYS A 169 24.83 -8.17 35.05
CA CYS A 169 24.12 -9.28 35.69
C CYS A 169 24.53 -10.64 35.10
N LYS A 170 24.59 -10.76 33.77
CA LYS A 170 25.05 -11.98 33.08
C LYS A 170 26.50 -12.35 33.41
N LYS A 171 27.39 -11.36 33.48
CA LYS A 171 28.78 -11.57 33.92
C LYS A 171 28.81 -12.11 35.36
N GLY A 172 28.05 -11.52 36.27
CA GLY A 172 27.90 -12.01 37.66
C GLY A 172 27.40 -13.45 37.71
N LEU A 173 26.36 -13.78 36.94
CA LEU A 173 25.80 -15.13 36.85
C LEU A 173 26.84 -16.15 36.37
N SER A 174 27.67 -15.79 35.38
CA SER A 174 28.75 -16.64 34.89
C SER A 174 29.81 -16.93 35.97
N LEU A 175 30.09 -15.94 36.82
CA LEU A 175 31.06 -16.04 37.91
C LEU A 175 30.52 -16.89 39.05
N ALA A 176 29.26 -16.69 39.45
CA ALA A 176 28.57 -17.48 40.47
C ALA A 176 28.44 -18.97 40.07
N LYS A 177 28.18 -19.24 38.78
CA LYS A 177 28.20 -20.61 38.22
C LYS A 177 29.58 -21.27 38.36
N ARG A 178 30.67 -20.53 38.11
CA ARG A 178 32.05 -21.04 38.30
C ARG A 178 32.35 -21.33 39.78
N LYS A 179 31.83 -20.51 40.70
CA LYS A 179 31.99 -20.68 42.15
C LYS A 179 31.03 -21.70 42.79
N LYS A 180 30.09 -22.28 42.03
CA LYS A 180 29.06 -23.24 42.49
C LYS A 180 28.18 -22.71 43.64
N GLN A 181 27.93 -21.40 43.69
CA GLN A 181 27.09 -20.77 44.72
C GLN A 181 25.62 -20.78 44.29
N THR A 182 24.86 -21.79 44.73
CA THR A 182 23.48 -22.06 44.28
C THR A 182 22.48 -20.97 44.63
N TRP A 183 22.57 -20.35 45.81
CA TRP A 183 21.67 -19.27 46.24
C TRP A 183 21.87 -18.00 45.38
N GLU A 184 23.12 -17.63 45.11
CA GLU A 184 23.49 -16.45 44.31
C GLU A 184 23.10 -16.63 42.84
N ILE A 185 23.17 -17.85 42.32
CA ILE A 185 22.69 -18.18 40.96
C ILE A 185 21.18 -17.97 40.82
N ASN A 186 20.38 -18.35 41.82
CA ASN A 186 18.92 -18.21 41.76
C ASN A 186 18.50 -16.74 41.84
N ASP A 187 19.11 -15.96 42.74
CA ASP A 187 18.87 -14.52 42.85
C ASP A 187 19.22 -13.76 41.57
N LEU A 188 20.41 -14.04 41.00
CA LEU A 188 20.85 -13.42 39.75
C LEU A 188 19.98 -13.83 38.54
N LYS A 189 19.41 -15.04 38.52
CA LYS A 189 18.48 -15.46 37.47
C LYS A 189 17.17 -14.67 37.51
N GLN A 190 16.58 -14.50 38.70
CA GLN A 190 15.37 -13.68 38.85
C GLN A 190 15.65 -12.24 38.45
N LYS A 191 16.80 -11.70 38.86
CA LYS A 191 17.23 -10.36 38.47
C LYS A 191 17.47 -10.22 36.96
N GLU A 192 18.02 -11.24 36.31
CA GLU A 192 18.20 -11.26 34.85
C GLU A 192 16.85 -11.21 34.11
N GLU A 193 15.86 -11.96 34.59
CA GLU A 193 14.52 -12.01 34.01
C GLU A 193 13.83 -10.63 34.07
N VAL A 194 13.86 -9.98 35.25
CA VAL A 194 13.33 -8.62 35.43
C VAL A 194 14.03 -7.61 34.51
N LEU A 195 15.37 -7.66 34.42
CA LEU A 195 16.14 -6.76 33.57
C LEU A 195 15.87 -6.97 32.06
N ARG A 196 15.57 -8.21 31.65
CA ARG A 196 15.18 -8.51 30.26
C ARG A 196 13.83 -7.89 29.93
N ASP A 197 12.84 -8.01 30.82
CA ASP A 197 11.51 -7.43 30.63
C ASP A 197 11.56 -5.89 30.62
N GLU A 198 12.34 -5.30 31.51
CA GLU A 198 12.57 -3.85 31.52
C GLU A 198 13.25 -3.36 30.24
N LEU A 199 14.27 -4.09 29.76
CA LEU A 199 14.92 -3.78 28.49
C LEU A 199 13.95 -3.86 27.31
N LEU A 200 13.09 -4.88 27.28
CA LEU A 200 12.09 -5.04 26.23
C LEU A 200 11.09 -3.87 26.22
N LYS A 201 10.59 -3.48 27.39
CA LYS A 201 9.71 -2.30 27.54
C LYS A 201 10.38 -1.01 27.09
N ALA A 202 11.64 -0.80 27.49
CA ALA A 202 12.42 0.38 27.07
C ALA A 202 12.66 0.39 25.54
N GLN A 203 12.96 -0.76 24.94
CA GLN A 203 13.13 -0.89 23.49
C GLN A 203 11.83 -0.60 22.73
N GLN A 204 10.70 -1.12 23.21
CA GLN A 204 9.38 -0.82 22.64
C GLN A 204 9.05 0.68 22.73
N ALA A 205 9.29 1.31 23.89
CA ALA A 205 9.08 2.74 24.07
C ALA A 205 9.97 3.58 23.13
N HIS A 206 11.25 3.23 23.00
CA HIS A 206 12.17 3.90 22.07
C HIS A 206 11.72 3.77 20.62
N PHE A 207 11.31 2.57 20.21
CA PHE A 207 10.78 2.31 18.87
C PHE A 207 9.57 3.20 18.56
N GLN A 208 8.61 3.27 19.49
CA GLN A 208 7.42 4.12 19.34
C GLN A 208 7.77 5.62 19.23
N LEU A 209 8.74 6.12 20.00
CA LEU A 209 9.20 7.50 19.90
C LEU A 209 9.92 7.78 18.58
N LYS A 210 10.75 6.86 18.12
CA LYS A 210 11.44 6.95 16.83
C LYS A 210 10.44 6.98 15.67
N GLU A 211 9.44 6.11 15.70
CA GLU A 211 8.37 6.08 14.69
C GLU A 211 7.58 7.39 14.67
N LYS A 212 7.25 7.96 15.84
CA LYS A 212 6.61 9.28 15.94
C LYS A 212 7.46 10.41 15.32
N LYS A 213 8.78 10.40 15.54
CA LYS A 213 9.70 11.37 14.92
C LYS A 213 9.73 11.21 13.40
N GLU A 214 9.87 9.98 12.91
CA GLU A 214 9.94 9.68 11.49
C GLU A 214 8.64 10.04 10.74
N ARG A 215 7.48 9.76 11.34
CA ARG A 215 6.17 10.17 10.80
C ARG A 215 6.09 11.69 10.60
N LYS A 216 6.54 12.48 11.57
CA LYS A 216 6.60 13.95 11.45
C LYS A 216 7.49 14.39 10.29
N GLU A 217 8.71 13.88 10.24
CA GLU A 217 9.68 14.27 9.22
C GLU A 217 9.19 13.92 7.81
N ASN A 218 8.59 12.73 7.64
CA ASN A 218 7.99 12.33 6.38
C ASN A 218 6.81 13.24 5.99
N LEU A 219 6.05 13.74 6.97
CA LEU A 219 4.95 14.67 6.71
C LEU A 219 5.40 16.09 6.40
N LEU A 220 6.39 16.62 7.10
CA LEU A 220 6.99 17.92 6.76
C LEU A 220 7.67 17.88 5.38
N LYS A 221 8.28 16.75 5.01
CA LYS A 221 8.75 16.51 3.64
C LYS A 221 7.61 16.49 2.62
N ARG A 222 6.45 15.94 2.98
CA ARG A 222 5.26 15.87 2.11
C ARG A 222 4.60 17.24 1.93
N TYR A 223 4.76 18.16 2.88
CA TYR A 223 4.18 19.50 2.84
C TYR A 223 5.20 20.57 3.26
N PRO A 224 6.16 20.93 2.37
CA PRO A 224 7.25 21.84 2.72
C PRO A 224 6.79 23.28 3.00
N ASN A 225 5.65 23.69 2.45
CA ASN A 225 5.11 25.05 2.59
C ASN A 225 4.42 25.28 3.95
N ILE A 226 4.44 24.28 4.84
CA ILE A 226 3.81 24.32 6.16
C ILE A 226 4.87 24.57 7.22
N SER A 227 4.79 25.74 7.86
CA SER A 227 5.47 26.03 9.10
C SER A 227 4.80 25.25 10.23
N GLY A 228 5.61 24.58 11.06
CA GLY A 228 5.11 23.88 12.24
C GLY A 228 4.32 24.79 13.20
N ALA A 229 4.61 26.09 13.23
CA ALA A 229 3.90 27.06 14.08
C ALA A 229 2.47 27.34 13.59
N GLU A 230 2.29 27.58 12.29
CA GLU A 230 0.95 27.82 11.70
C GLU A 230 0.08 26.57 11.73
N LEU A 231 0.69 25.40 11.58
CA LEU A 231 0.02 24.13 11.74
C LEU A 231 -0.45 23.92 13.18
N ASN A 232 0.40 24.19 14.17
CA ASN A 232 0.00 24.15 15.58
C ASN A 232 -1.13 25.13 15.89
N LYS A 233 -1.10 26.33 15.28
CA LYS A 233 -2.16 27.32 15.41
C LYS A 233 -3.48 26.82 14.84
N LEU A 234 -3.48 26.23 13.64
CA LEU A 234 -4.68 25.60 13.07
C LEU A 234 -5.21 24.51 14.01
N ILE A 235 -4.34 23.64 14.53
CA ILE A 235 -4.71 22.53 15.39
C ILE A 235 -5.30 22.99 16.73
N GLN A 236 -4.73 24.03 17.33
CA GLN A 236 -5.18 24.58 18.62
C GLN A 236 -6.45 25.41 18.49
N ASP A 237 -6.71 25.98 17.32
CA ASP A 237 -7.92 26.75 17.01
C ASP A 237 -9.14 25.83 16.82
N LYS A 238 -9.73 25.41 17.94
CA LYS A 238 -10.96 24.58 17.95
C LYS A 238 -12.15 25.29 17.34
N GLU A 239 -12.15 26.62 17.29
CA GLU A 239 -13.25 27.43 16.74
C GLU A 239 -13.07 27.73 15.24
N SER A 240 -11.95 27.28 14.65
CA SER A 240 -11.68 27.44 13.23
C SER A 240 -12.88 26.99 12.38
N PRO A 241 -13.33 27.83 11.42
CA PRO A 241 -14.43 27.47 10.54
C PRO A 241 -14.11 26.25 9.68
N TYR A 242 -12.84 25.89 9.54
CA TYR A 242 -12.38 24.71 8.81
C TYR A 242 -12.58 23.39 9.59
N HIS A 243 -12.84 23.47 10.89
CA HIS A 243 -13.14 22.32 11.76
C HIS A 243 -14.65 22.06 11.91
N SER A 244 -15.49 23.02 11.51
CA SER A 244 -16.95 22.89 11.57
C SER A 244 -17.44 21.99 10.44
N PHE A 245 -17.51 20.68 10.66
CA PHE A 245 -18.00 19.73 9.66
C PHE A 245 -19.52 19.55 9.64
N TRP A 246 -20.19 19.93 10.73
CA TRP A 246 -21.63 19.75 10.91
C TRP A 246 -22.35 21.09 10.94
N LYS A 247 -23.60 21.14 10.45
CA LYS A 247 -24.42 22.35 10.59
C LYS A 247 -24.90 22.52 12.03
N LYS A 248 -24.77 23.73 12.57
CA LYS A 248 -25.25 24.08 13.93
C LYS A 248 -26.73 23.74 14.16
N ASN A 249 -27.58 23.93 13.13
CA ASN A 249 -29.03 23.73 13.25
C ASN A 249 -29.49 22.31 12.88
N ASN A 250 -28.60 21.47 12.32
CA ASN A 250 -28.89 20.08 11.99
C ASN A 250 -27.58 19.29 11.99
N PRO A 251 -27.24 18.62 13.11
CA PRO A 251 -25.97 17.90 13.24
C PRO A 251 -25.89 16.66 12.35
N HIS A 252 -27.01 16.21 11.77
CA HIS A 252 -27.03 15.09 10.82
C HIS A 252 -26.66 15.52 9.39
N ARG A 253 -26.53 16.84 9.13
CA ARG A 253 -26.18 17.38 7.82
C ARG A 253 -24.79 18.01 7.82
N PHE A 254 -24.01 17.71 6.78
CA PHE A 254 -22.71 18.35 6.59
C PHE A 254 -22.86 19.86 6.42
N SER A 255 -21.93 20.59 7.04
CA SER A 255 -21.62 21.96 6.68
C SER A 255 -21.00 21.99 5.27
N LYS A 256 -20.86 23.17 4.66
CA LYS A 256 -20.15 23.30 3.38
C LYS A 256 -18.72 22.78 3.49
N LYS A 257 -18.04 23.05 4.62
CA LYS A 257 -16.66 22.62 4.87
C LYS A 257 -16.58 21.12 5.15
N GLY A 258 -17.53 20.56 5.90
CA GLY A 258 -17.62 19.12 6.14
C GLY A 258 -17.87 18.30 4.87
N LEU A 259 -18.75 18.79 3.99
CA LEU A 259 -18.98 18.13 2.69
C LEU A 259 -17.73 18.16 1.82
N VAL A 260 -17.00 19.27 1.81
CA VAL A 260 -15.73 19.37 1.07
C VAL A 260 -14.69 18.39 1.62
N PHE A 261 -14.56 18.31 2.94
CA PHE A 261 -13.67 17.36 3.60
C PHE A 261 -14.02 15.91 3.25
N PHE A 262 -15.31 15.57 3.32
CA PHE A 262 -15.82 14.24 2.98
C PHE A 262 -15.53 13.86 1.52
N ILE A 263 -15.77 14.76 0.57
CA ILE A 263 -15.50 14.50 -0.86
C ILE A 263 -14.00 14.23 -1.08
N CYS A 264 -13.11 15.00 -0.43
CA CYS A 264 -11.67 14.81 -0.56
C CYS A 264 -11.18 13.42 -0.16
N LEU A 265 -11.88 12.70 0.73
CA LEU A 265 -11.53 11.31 1.12
C LEU A 265 -11.54 10.34 -0.07
N PHE A 266 -12.32 10.65 -1.11
CA PHE A 266 -12.54 9.83 -2.29
C PHE A 266 -11.96 10.45 -3.57
N LEU A 267 -11.26 11.57 -3.46
CA LEU A 267 -10.54 12.17 -4.58
C LEU A 267 -9.05 11.80 -4.50
N SER A 268 -8.39 11.71 -5.66
CA SER A 268 -6.93 11.76 -5.68
C SER A 268 -6.46 13.13 -5.20
N LYS A 269 -5.21 13.27 -4.78
CA LYS A 269 -4.69 14.58 -4.34
C LYS A 269 -4.81 15.66 -5.41
N GLU A 270 -4.63 15.29 -6.68
CA GLU A 270 -4.77 16.19 -7.83
C GLU A 270 -6.18 16.74 -7.93
N GLN A 271 -7.15 15.83 -7.93
CA GLN A 271 -8.56 16.16 -8.03
C GLN A 271 -9.04 16.95 -6.79
N ALA A 272 -8.61 16.55 -5.59
CA ALA A 272 -8.93 17.25 -4.34
C ALA A 272 -8.36 18.68 -4.35
N ASN A 273 -7.15 18.86 -4.86
CA ASN A 273 -6.52 20.15 -4.97
C ASN A 273 -7.25 21.08 -5.95
N LEU A 274 -7.63 20.56 -7.14
CA LEU A 274 -8.46 21.28 -8.11
C LEU A 274 -9.82 21.65 -7.53
N PHE A 275 -10.44 20.73 -6.79
CA PHE A 275 -11.70 20.94 -6.10
C PHE A 275 -11.60 22.07 -5.08
N LEU A 276 -10.58 22.03 -4.22
CA LEU A 276 -10.34 23.06 -3.21
C LEU A 276 -10.08 24.45 -3.84
N SER A 277 -9.31 24.51 -4.93
CA SER A 277 -9.09 25.76 -5.68
C SER A 277 -10.37 26.34 -6.29
N SER A 278 -11.38 25.51 -6.53
CA SER A 278 -12.67 25.93 -7.07
C SER A 278 -13.62 26.49 -6.00
N ILE A 279 -13.33 26.31 -4.71
CA ILE A 279 -14.26 26.63 -3.61
C ILE A 279 -13.82 27.89 -2.86
N SER A 280 -14.78 28.80 -2.66
CA SER A 280 -14.56 30.01 -1.84
C SER A 280 -14.11 29.66 -0.40
N GLY A 281 -13.08 30.37 0.04
CA GLY A 281 -12.41 30.10 1.32
C GLY A 281 -11.41 28.95 1.29
N PHE A 282 -11.06 28.39 0.13
CA PHE A 282 -9.91 27.47 -0.03
C PHE A 282 -8.96 27.91 -1.16
N LYS A 283 -9.28 29.00 -1.86
CA LYS A 283 -8.51 29.52 -3.00
C LYS A 283 -7.14 30.09 -2.62
N ARG A 284 -7.00 30.58 -1.39
CA ARG A 284 -5.77 31.23 -0.92
C ARG A 284 -4.66 30.22 -0.69
N THR A 285 -3.47 30.53 -1.18
CA THR A 285 -2.21 29.76 -1.04
C THR A 285 -1.04 30.66 -0.62
N ASP A 286 -1.33 31.91 -0.25
CA ASP A 286 -0.37 32.97 0.05
C ASP A 286 0.30 32.82 1.42
N ALA A 287 -0.36 32.15 2.36
CA ALA A 287 0.15 31.94 3.71
C ALA A 287 0.22 30.47 4.07
N SER A 288 1.23 30.13 4.87
CA SER A 288 1.46 28.78 5.37
C SER A 288 0.25 28.19 6.13
N TYR A 289 -0.55 29.04 6.79
CA TYR A 289 -1.82 28.64 7.41
C TYR A 289 -2.80 28.01 6.40
N PHE A 290 -2.99 28.61 5.22
CA PHE A 290 -3.92 28.08 4.22
C PHE A 290 -3.43 26.77 3.62
N TRP A 291 -2.11 26.61 3.55
CA TRP A 291 -1.48 25.34 3.21
C TRP A 291 -1.72 24.26 4.26
N ALA A 292 -1.64 24.60 5.54
CA ALA A 292 -2.00 23.69 6.63
C ALA A 292 -3.46 23.22 6.51
N VAL A 293 -4.38 24.13 6.21
CA VAL A 293 -5.78 23.79 5.94
C VAL A 293 -5.91 22.84 4.76
N ARG A 294 -5.28 23.15 3.61
CA ARG A 294 -5.34 22.27 2.44
C ARG A 294 -4.75 20.88 2.73
N ALA A 295 -3.61 20.82 3.42
CA ALA A 295 -2.98 19.56 3.78
C ALA A 295 -3.87 18.71 4.70
N MET A 296 -4.60 19.32 5.64
CA MET A 296 -5.60 18.62 6.45
C MET A 296 -6.66 17.95 5.57
N TYR A 297 -7.20 18.69 4.60
CA TYR A 297 -8.24 18.18 3.71
C TYR A 297 -7.75 17.12 2.71
N MET A 298 -6.47 17.13 2.35
CA MET A 298 -5.88 16.22 1.36
C MET A 298 -5.09 15.05 1.97
N HIS A 299 -4.94 14.99 3.30
CA HIS A 299 -4.06 14.02 3.93
C HIS A 299 -4.49 12.57 3.67
N HIS A 300 -5.80 12.33 3.77
CA HIS A 300 -6.44 11.02 3.63
C HIS A 300 -7.17 10.83 2.28
N CYS A 301 -6.76 11.58 1.24
CA CYS A 301 -7.20 11.33 -0.13
C CYS A 301 -6.94 9.87 -0.54
N CYS A 302 -7.80 9.34 -1.40
CA CYS A 302 -7.66 7.98 -1.91
C CYS A 302 -6.44 7.83 -2.85
N HIS A 303 -5.94 6.61 -2.97
CA HIS A 303 -4.91 6.26 -3.95
C HIS A 303 -5.55 5.42 -5.05
N LEU A 304 -5.40 5.88 -6.29
CA LEU A 304 -5.99 5.21 -7.44
C LEU A 304 -5.12 4.03 -7.90
N PRO A 305 -5.74 2.96 -8.42
CA PRO A 305 -5.05 1.92 -9.15
C PRO A 305 -4.23 2.52 -10.29
N GLN A 306 -2.93 2.24 -10.36
CA GLN A 306 -2.11 2.66 -11.50
C GLN A 306 -1.85 1.47 -12.42
N PRO A 307 -2.12 1.58 -13.74
CA PRO A 307 -1.77 0.53 -14.67
C PRO A 307 -0.24 0.36 -14.70
N ARG A 308 0.22 -0.89 -14.77
CA ARG A 308 1.62 -1.18 -15.07
C ARG A 308 1.86 -0.88 -16.54
N LEU A 309 2.44 0.29 -16.81
CA LEU A 309 2.87 0.64 -18.16
C LEU A 309 4.18 -0.09 -18.47
N GLU A 310 4.17 -0.92 -19.51
CA GLU A 310 5.41 -1.48 -20.06
C GLU A 310 6.16 -0.39 -20.84
N SER A 311 7.49 -0.35 -20.70
CA SER A 311 8.29 0.63 -21.44
C SER A 311 8.50 0.18 -22.87
N SER A 312 8.03 1.01 -23.81
CA SER A 312 8.12 0.75 -25.25
C SER A 312 9.51 1.00 -25.82
N ASP A 313 10.35 1.84 -25.19
CA ASP A 313 11.67 2.23 -25.72
C ASP A 313 12.75 2.21 -24.64
N MET A 314 13.69 1.27 -24.78
CA MET A 314 14.84 1.11 -23.87
C MET A 314 15.81 2.30 -23.90
N LEU A 315 16.00 2.95 -25.05
CA LEU A 315 16.94 4.07 -25.17
C LEU A 315 16.42 5.28 -24.39
N LEU A 316 15.12 5.57 -24.49
CA LEU A 316 14.48 6.60 -23.69
C LEU A 316 14.54 6.28 -22.19
N ASP A 317 14.40 5.02 -21.80
CA ASP A 317 14.56 4.60 -20.41
C ASP A 317 15.99 4.84 -19.89
N ILE A 318 17.01 4.48 -20.67
CA ILE A 318 18.43 4.70 -20.32
C ILE A 318 18.71 6.20 -20.22
N LEU A 319 18.27 6.98 -21.22
CA LEU A 319 18.43 8.43 -21.22
C LEU A 319 17.76 9.08 -20.00
N ASN A 320 16.54 8.64 -19.67
CA ASN A 320 15.80 9.09 -18.49
C ASN A 320 16.51 8.71 -17.19
N GLU A 321 17.14 7.54 -17.10
CA GLU A 321 17.92 7.13 -15.93
C GLU A 321 19.21 7.96 -15.80
N LEU A 322 19.90 8.22 -16.91
CA LEU A 322 21.12 9.03 -16.95
C LEU A 322 20.85 10.48 -16.53
N ASN A 323 19.70 11.04 -16.93
CA ASN A 323 19.24 12.37 -16.52
C ASN A 323 18.90 12.49 -15.03
N ARG A 324 18.83 11.39 -14.27
CA ARG A 324 18.56 11.38 -12.82
C ARG A 324 19.84 11.27 -12.01
N CYS A 325 19.86 11.90 -10.84
CA CYS A 325 20.97 11.82 -9.88
C CYS A 325 20.92 10.53 -9.07
N PRO A 326 22.04 9.78 -8.93
CA PRO A 326 22.14 8.69 -7.98
C PRO A 326 21.83 9.16 -6.55
N LYS A 327 20.94 8.46 -5.83
CA LYS A 327 20.53 8.86 -4.47
C LYS A 327 21.70 9.01 -3.50
N VAL A 328 22.73 8.16 -3.63
CA VAL A 328 23.95 8.23 -2.82
C VAL A 328 24.68 9.56 -3.04
N LEU A 329 24.82 10.00 -4.29
CA LEU A 329 25.44 11.27 -4.64
C LEU A 329 24.58 12.44 -4.17
N TYR A 330 23.27 12.42 -4.44
CA TYR A 330 22.35 13.49 -4.06
C TYR A 330 22.39 13.81 -2.56
N ASN A 331 22.52 12.78 -1.72
CA ASN A 331 22.63 12.94 -0.27
C ASN A 331 23.92 13.66 0.16
N LEU A 332 24.98 13.65 -0.65
CA LEU A 332 26.25 14.34 -0.40
C LEU A 332 26.30 15.76 -0.98
N LEU A 333 25.36 16.12 -1.86
CA LEU A 333 25.31 17.43 -2.47
C LEU A 333 24.85 18.52 -1.47
N SER A 334 25.35 19.74 -1.65
CA SER A 334 24.84 20.96 -1.01
C SER A 334 23.40 21.25 -1.47
N GLU A 335 22.65 22.02 -0.68
CA GLU A 335 21.26 22.40 -1.01
C GLU A 335 21.15 23.10 -2.37
N THR A 336 22.08 24.00 -2.67
CA THR A 336 22.19 24.68 -3.97
C THR A 336 22.31 23.71 -5.14
N ASN A 337 23.08 22.63 -4.97
CA ASN A 337 23.30 21.65 -6.03
C ASN A 337 22.17 20.61 -6.11
N ARG A 338 21.45 20.38 -5.00
CA ARG A 338 20.25 19.53 -4.99
C ARG A 338 19.11 20.14 -5.80
N ALA A 339 18.99 21.47 -5.80
CA ALA A 339 17.98 22.20 -6.54
C ALA A 339 18.01 21.91 -8.06
N TYR A 340 19.19 21.63 -8.66
CA TYR A 340 19.28 21.26 -10.09
C TYR A 340 18.53 19.97 -10.45
N PHE A 341 18.30 19.08 -9.47
CA PHE A 341 17.58 17.82 -9.65
C PHE A 341 16.12 17.90 -9.20
N GLU A 342 15.68 19.07 -8.79
CA GLU A 342 14.32 19.39 -8.40
C GLU A 342 13.71 20.15 -9.59
N LYS A 343 13.03 19.41 -10.47
CA LYS A 343 12.40 20.01 -11.66
C LYS A 343 10.95 20.37 -11.37
N ASP A 344 10.59 21.57 -11.81
CA ASP A 344 9.23 22.05 -11.92
C ASP A 344 8.53 21.34 -13.08
N ILE A 345 7.57 20.48 -12.77
CA ILE A 345 6.77 19.79 -13.79
C ILE A 345 5.30 19.92 -13.39
N ASN A 346 4.43 20.01 -14.41
CA ASN A 346 3.00 19.75 -14.23
C ASN A 346 2.81 18.34 -13.64
N TYR A 347 2.01 18.29 -12.58
CA TYR A 347 1.94 17.27 -11.53
C TYR A 347 2.05 15.79 -11.99
N LYS A 348 2.83 14.99 -11.25
CA LYS A 348 2.73 13.52 -11.16
C LYS A 348 2.59 13.09 -9.70
N GLU A 349 1.87 12.01 -9.43
CA GLU A 349 1.68 11.48 -8.07
C GLU A 349 3.01 11.18 -7.35
N GLY A 350 3.12 11.66 -6.11
CA GLY A 350 4.25 11.38 -5.20
C GLY A 350 5.28 12.50 -5.03
N SER A 351 5.14 13.61 -5.76
CA SER A 351 6.07 14.74 -5.69
C SER A 351 5.62 15.87 -4.76
N VAL A 352 6.58 16.73 -4.43
CA VAL A 352 6.42 17.80 -3.45
C VAL A 352 5.68 18.97 -4.10
N LEU A 353 4.60 19.44 -3.47
CA LEU A 353 3.83 20.59 -3.94
C LEU A 353 4.53 21.90 -3.56
N GLN A 354 4.88 22.73 -4.54
CA GLN A 354 5.27 24.14 -4.39
C GLN A 354 4.35 25.03 -5.23
N THR A 355 4.46 26.36 -5.07
CA THR A 355 3.74 27.34 -5.89
C THR A 355 4.71 28.10 -6.77
N ASP A 356 4.36 28.30 -8.03
CA ASP A 356 5.06 29.25 -8.91
C ASP A 356 4.79 30.71 -8.50
N GLU A 357 5.45 31.64 -9.18
CA GLU A 357 5.31 33.09 -8.97
C GLU A 357 3.86 33.60 -9.20
N GLU A 358 3.04 32.84 -9.91
CA GLU A 358 1.63 33.13 -10.23
C GLU A 358 0.66 32.49 -9.22
N GLY A 359 1.17 31.71 -8.25
CA GLY A 359 0.39 31.04 -7.22
C GLY A 359 -0.24 29.71 -7.66
N ASN A 360 0.13 29.18 -8.82
CA ASN A 360 -0.27 27.86 -9.29
C ASN A 360 0.62 26.77 -8.67
N LEU A 361 0.04 25.59 -8.47
CA LEU A 361 0.72 24.49 -7.79
C LEU A 361 1.62 23.72 -8.74
N VAL A 362 2.92 23.93 -8.58
CA VAL A 362 3.96 23.23 -9.30
C VAL A 362 4.46 22.07 -8.46
N THR A 363 4.73 20.97 -9.13
CA THR A 363 5.16 19.74 -8.49
C THR A 363 6.64 19.58 -8.70
N ILE A 364 7.40 19.58 -7.61
CA ILE A 364 8.83 19.31 -7.66
C ILE A 364 9.02 17.80 -7.74
N GLN A 365 9.30 17.34 -8.96
CA GLN A 365 9.79 15.99 -9.16
C GLN A 365 11.28 15.95 -8.86
N LYS A 366 11.66 15.18 -7.84
CA LYS A 366 13.08 14.87 -7.59
C LYS A 366 13.53 13.86 -8.62
N MET A 367 14.44 14.27 -9.51
CA MET A 367 15.03 13.42 -10.54
C MET A 367 16.09 12.50 -9.92
N LEU A 368 15.64 11.54 -9.11
CA LEU A 368 16.50 10.62 -8.35
C LEU A 368 16.42 9.20 -8.88
N ARG A 369 17.54 8.48 -8.79
CA ARG A 369 17.60 7.03 -8.99
C ARG A 369 17.29 6.31 -7.69
N HIS A 370 16.31 5.41 -7.72
CA HIS A 370 15.90 4.65 -6.52
C HIS A 370 16.67 3.34 -6.36
N GLN A 371 16.83 2.60 -7.46
CA GLN A 371 17.56 1.34 -7.55
C GLN A 371 18.54 1.39 -8.71
N ASP A 372 19.62 0.62 -8.64
CA ASP A 372 20.55 0.51 -9.76
C ASP A 372 19.92 -0.35 -10.87
N ARG A 373 19.53 0.31 -11.96
CA ARG A 373 18.94 -0.32 -13.15
C ARG A 373 19.97 -0.69 -14.20
N LEU A 374 21.25 -0.38 -14.00
CA LEU A 374 22.31 -0.69 -14.96
C LEU A 374 22.36 -2.18 -15.32
N PRO A 375 22.31 -3.13 -14.35
CA PRO A 375 22.29 -4.55 -14.69
C PRO A 375 21.11 -4.92 -15.59
N TYR A 376 19.91 -4.40 -15.29
CA TYR A 376 18.73 -4.64 -16.11
C TYR A 376 18.91 -4.11 -17.54
N PHE A 377 19.43 -2.88 -17.71
CA PHE A 377 19.67 -2.31 -19.04
C PHE A 377 20.71 -3.07 -19.85
N ILE A 378 21.79 -3.54 -19.21
CA ILE A 378 22.81 -4.34 -19.89
C ILE A 378 22.19 -5.65 -20.39
N LEU A 379 21.46 -6.36 -19.54
CA LEU A 379 20.84 -7.63 -19.92
C LEU A 379 19.80 -7.44 -21.03
N LYS A 380 18.93 -6.43 -20.89
CA LYS A 380 17.94 -6.06 -21.92
C LYS A 380 18.61 -5.73 -23.25
N TYR A 381 19.67 -4.92 -23.24
CA TYR A 381 20.42 -4.57 -24.43
C TYR A 381 21.06 -5.79 -25.10
N LEU A 382 21.74 -6.65 -24.33
CA LEU A 382 22.38 -7.86 -24.86
C LEU A 382 21.36 -8.82 -25.51
N ASP A 383 20.20 -8.99 -24.89
CA ASP A 383 19.12 -9.83 -25.42
C ASP A 383 18.44 -9.20 -26.64
N GLU A 384 18.09 -7.91 -26.61
CA GLU A 384 17.40 -7.23 -27.73
C GLU A 384 18.30 -7.11 -28.96
N THR A 385 19.60 -6.83 -28.78
CA THR A 385 20.57 -6.76 -29.88
C THR A 385 21.02 -8.13 -30.39
N ASN A 386 20.58 -9.23 -29.75
CA ASN A 386 21.10 -10.59 -30.01
C ASN A 386 22.63 -10.65 -29.96
N ALA A 387 23.26 -9.92 -29.03
CA ALA A 387 24.72 -9.84 -28.92
C ALA A 387 25.37 -11.24 -28.78
N PHE A 388 24.63 -12.18 -28.19
CA PHE A 388 25.04 -13.58 -28.11
C PHE A 388 23.99 -14.49 -28.75
N PRO A 389 24.37 -15.33 -29.73
CA PRO A 389 23.44 -16.26 -30.37
C PRO A 389 22.98 -17.36 -29.38
N ASP A 390 23.93 -17.89 -28.61
CA ASP A 390 23.78 -19.12 -27.82
C ASP A 390 23.72 -18.89 -26.30
N LEU A 391 23.88 -17.66 -25.82
CA LEU A 391 23.86 -17.34 -24.40
C LEU A 391 22.52 -16.70 -24.04
N ARG A 392 21.84 -17.22 -23.00
CA ARG A 392 20.68 -16.54 -22.41
C ARG A 392 20.80 -16.41 -20.90
N PHE A 393 20.07 -15.45 -20.38
CA PHE A 393 19.99 -15.15 -18.96
C PHE A 393 18.78 -15.85 -18.33
N GLN A 394 18.86 -16.08 -17.03
CA GLN A 394 17.76 -16.64 -16.26
C GLN A 394 16.63 -15.61 -16.11
N ILE A 395 15.43 -16.03 -16.47
CA ILE A 395 14.19 -15.27 -16.37
C ILE A 395 13.31 -15.92 -15.33
N TYR A 396 12.84 -15.12 -14.37
CA TYR A 396 11.74 -15.48 -13.51
C TYR A 396 10.43 -15.34 -14.30
N LEU A 397 9.68 -16.44 -14.43
CA LEU A 397 8.38 -16.43 -15.12
C LEU A 397 7.23 -16.17 -14.16
N GLY A 398 7.29 -16.72 -12.95
CA GLY A 398 6.19 -16.63 -12.01
C GLY A 398 6.20 -17.72 -10.93
N LYS A 399 5.06 -17.86 -10.26
CA LYS A 399 4.81 -18.92 -9.27
C LYS A 399 3.83 -19.96 -9.79
N LEU A 400 4.27 -21.20 -9.80
CA LEU A 400 3.52 -22.39 -10.18
C LEU A 400 2.90 -23.08 -8.97
N VAL A 401 1.64 -23.45 -9.08
CA VAL A 401 0.95 -24.31 -8.12
C VAL A 401 1.42 -25.75 -8.32
N THR A 402 2.18 -26.27 -7.37
CA THR A 402 2.70 -27.65 -7.42
C THR A 402 1.90 -28.63 -6.59
N ASP A 403 1.15 -28.15 -5.61
CA ASP A 403 0.28 -29.00 -4.81
C ASP A 403 -0.82 -28.15 -4.19
N VAL A 404 -1.98 -28.76 -4.04
CA VAL A 404 -3.18 -28.15 -3.48
C VAL A 404 -3.80 -29.19 -2.57
N TYR A 405 -3.70 -28.96 -1.26
CA TYR A 405 -4.31 -29.86 -0.29
C TYR A 405 -5.09 -29.08 0.76
N LYS A 406 -6.14 -29.72 1.25
CA LYS A 406 -6.88 -29.25 2.41
C LYS A 406 -6.02 -29.54 3.64
N LYS A 407 -5.64 -28.50 4.38
CA LYS A 407 -4.92 -28.71 5.64
C LYS A 407 -5.93 -29.19 6.68
N PRO A 408 -5.67 -30.29 7.41
CA PRO A 408 -6.58 -30.74 8.46
C PRO A 408 -6.74 -29.68 9.55
N LYS A 409 -7.97 -29.61 10.04
CA LYS A 409 -8.58 -28.63 10.97
C LYS A 409 -7.59 -28.02 11.95
N MET A 410 -7.33 -26.72 11.80
CA MET A 410 -6.73 -25.91 12.88
C MET A 410 -7.89 -25.29 13.67
N LEU A 411 -7.90 -25.52 14.98
CA LEU A 411 -8.84 -24.90 15.90
C LEU A 411 -8.32 -23.48 16.20
N GLU A 412 -8.95 -22.46 15.62
CA GLU A 412 -8.70 -21.06 16.00
C GLU A 412 -9.83 -20.58 16.89
N LYS A 413 -9.50 -19.79 17.92
CA LYS A 413 -10.52 -19.15 18.76
C LYS A 413 -11.17 -17.99 17.99
N ASN A 414 -12.50 -17.95 17.95
CA ASN A 414 -13.27 -16.82 17.45
C ASN A 414 -13.29 -15.66 18.46
N GLU A 415 -13.95 -14.56 18.09
CA GLU A 415 -14.11 -13.33 18.87
C GLU A 415 -14.76 -13.55 20.26
N LEU A 416 -15.44 -14.69 20.47
CA LEU A 416 -16.08 -15.10 21.73
C LEU A 416 -15.22 -16.10 22.53
N GLY A 417 -14.01 -16.43 22.05
CA GLY A 417 -13.11 -17.40 22.66
C GLY A 417 -13.43 -18.87 22.35
N GLU A 418 -14.41 -19.13 21.49
CA GLU A 418 -14.83 -20.47 21.08
C GLU A 418 -13.95 -20.98 19.94
N LEU A 419 -13.58 -22.26 19.97
CA LEU A 419 -12.79 -22.86 18.92
C LEU A 419 -13.67 -23.09 17.69
N VAL A 420 -13.39 -22.38 16.60
CA VAL A 420 -14.09 -22.52 15.32
C VAL A 420 -13.21 -23.26 14.34
N GLU A 421 -13.79 -24.28 13.69
CA GLU A 421 -13.14 -25.05 12.64
C GLU A 421 -13.03 -24.21 11.36
N GLN A 422 -11.81 -24.01 10.84
CA GLN A 422 -11.61 -23.39 9.52
C GLN A 422 -11.10 -24.40 8.49
N ASP A 423 -11.83 -24.50 7.38
CA ASP A 423 -11.35 -25.13 6.15
C ASP A 423 -10.39 -24.18 5.43
N GLY A 424 -9.10 -24.50 5.41
CA GLY A 424 -8.09 -23.79 4.64
C GLY A 424 -7.52 -24.66 3.53
N GLN A 425 -7.73 -24.27 2.27
CA GLN A 425 -7.00 -24.83 1.14
C GLN A 425 -5.58 -24.25 1.14
N ARG A 426 -4.57 -25.10 1.21
CA ARG A 426 -3.16 -24.68 1.17
C ARG A 426 -2.61 -24.90 -0.24
N LEU A 427 -2.08 -23.83 -0.82
CA LEU A 427 -1.35 -23.85 -2.08
C LEU A 427 0.15 -23.99 -1.79
N ILE A 428 0.80 -24.95 -2.42
CA ILE A 428 2.27 -25.05 -2.45
C ILE A 428 2.76 -24.44 -3.76
N LEU A 429 3.34 -23.26 -3.64
CA LEU A 429 3.88 -22.49 -4.76
C LEU A 429 5.38 -22.73 -4.93
N LYS A 430 5.83 -22.88 -6.18
CA LYS A 430 7.25 -22.86 -6.54
C LYS A 430 7.51 -21.81 -7.59
N GLU A 431 8.65 -21.15 -7.47
CA GLU A 431 9.13 -20.23 -8.49
C GLU A 431 9.54 -21.00 -9.73
N VAL A 432 9.10 -20.51 -10.88
CA VAL A 432 9.45 -21.03 -12.20
C VAL A 432 10.44 -20.08 -12.83
N HIS A 433 11.53 -20.66 -13.29
CA HIS A 433 12.60 -19.96 -13.99
C HIS A 433 12.80 -20.59 -15.37
N ALA A 434 13.13 -19.76 -16.35
CA ALA A 434 13.46 -20.16 -17.70
C ALA A 434 14.74 -19.46 -18.16
N PHE A 435 15.27 -19.83 -19.32
CA PHE A 435 16.39 -19.17 -19.96
C PHE A 435 15.98 -18.78 -21.37
N GLY A 436 15.96 -17.48 -21.66
CA GLY A 436 15.50 -16.92 -22.94
C GLY A 436 15.54 -15.40 -22.89
N LYS A 437 14.82 -14.71 -23.77
CA LYS A 437 14.58 -13.26 -23.67
C LYS A 437 13.25 -13.00 -22.99
N PRO A 438 13.08 -11.93 -22.18
CA PRO A 438 11.79 -11.63 -21.56
C PRO A 438 10.65 -11.49 -22.60
N SER A 439 10.95 -10.92 -23.76
CA SER A 439 10.02 -10.79 -24.88
C SER A 439 9.58 -12.12 -25.50
N ASP A 440 10.42 -13.17 -25.44
CA ASP A 440 10.00 -14.51 -25.87
C ASP A 440 8.85 -15.05 -24.99
N PHE A 441 8.71 -14.54 -23.76
CA PHE A 441 7.68 -14.93 -22.79
C PHE A 441 6.58 -13.87 -22.63
N ALA A 442 6.60 -12.76 -23.38
CA ALA A 442 5.59 -11.70 -23.27
C ALA A 442 4.20 -12.18 -23.72
N ASP A 443 4.16 -12.91 -24.84
CA ASP A 443 2.92 -13.54 -25.32
C ASP A 443 2.74 -14.92 -24.68
N LYS A 444 1.62 -15.11 -23.98
CA LYS A 444 1.22 -16.39 -23.34
C LYS A 444 1.24 -17.59 -24.31
N ILE A 445 1.16 -17.31 -25.61
CA ILE A 445 1.16 -18.28 -26.72
C ILE A 445 2.45 -19.09 -26.79
N ASN A 446 3.57 -18.54 -26.28
CA ASN A 446 4.87 -19.21 -26.29
C ASN A 446 5.11 -20.08 -25.05
N LEU A 447 4.20 -20.09 -24.06
CA LEU A 447 4.29 -21.10 -23.01
C LEU A 447 3.94 -22.47 -23.57
N PRO A 448 4.63 -23.52 -23.13
CA PRO A 448 4.28 -24.86 -23.54
C PRO A 448 2.85 -25.22 -23.08
N LYS A 449 2.12 -25.98 -23.91
CA LYS A 449 0.67 -26.18 -23.82
C LYS A 449 0.17 -26.76 -22.49
N GLU A 450 1.05 -27.41 -21.73
CA GLU A 450 0.74 -28.03 -20.46
C GLU A 450 0.91 -27.08 -19.26
N LEU A 451 1.36 -25.84 -19.47
CA LEU A 451 1.30 -24.76 -18.48
C LEU A 451 0.08 -23.87 -18.76
N GLU A 452 -0.95 -24.00 -17.92
CA GLU A 452 -2.05 -23.03 -17.90
C GLU A 452 -1.60 -21.78 -17.14
N VAL A 453 -1.55 -20.64 -17.84
CA VAL A 453 -1.38 -19.33 -17.21
C VAL A 453 -2.76 -18.79 -16.86
N ASN A 454 -3.18 -19.00 -15.61
CA ASN A 454 -4.32 -18.26 -15.09
C ASN A 454 -3.79 -16.92 -14.60
N GLU A 455 -3.80 -15.93 -15.49
CA GLU A 455 -4.03 -14.58 -15.01
C GLU A 455 -5.45 -14.55 -14.45
N ILE A 456 -5.64 -13.96 -13.28
CA ILE A 456 -6.96 -13.74 -12.71
C ILE A 456 -7.66 -12.67 -13.56
N GLN A 457 -8.04 -13.00 -14.79
CA GLN A 457 -8.86 -12.18 -15.69
C GLN A 457 -9.44 -13.09 -16.78
N ASP A 458 -10.72 -13.46 -16.62
CA ASP A 458 -11.54 -14.01 -17.70
C ASP A 458 -12.55 -12.96 -18.18
N LYS A 459 -12.80 -12.95 -19.50
CA LYS A 459 -13.62 -12.00 -20.28
C LYS A 459 -15.08 -11.78 -19.82
N TYR A 460 -15.54 -12.44 -18.76
CA TYR A 460 -16.93 -12.37 -18.29
C TYR A 460 -17.10 -12.38 -16.76
N GLY A 461 -16.05 -12.17 -15.96
CA GLY A 461 -16.18 -11.86 -14.54
C GLY A 461 -16.77 -12.95 -13.62
N GLU A 462 -17.12 -14.15 -14.10
CA GLU A 462 -17.55 -15.25 -13.25
C GLU A 462 -16.39 -16.22 -12.97
N MET A 463 -15.82 -16.14 -11.76
CA MET A 463 -15.05 -17.23 -11.18
C MET A 463 -16.02 -18.33 -10.74
N LYS A 464 -16.20 -19.37 -11.54
CA LYS A 464 -16.50 -20.67 -10.93
C LYS A 464 -15.30 -21.04 -10.09
N GLN A 465 -15.50 -21.51 -8.86
CA GLN A 465 -14.48 -22.25 -8.11
C GLN A 465 -14.16 -23.54 -8.88
N GLU A 466 -13.55 -23.45 -10.07
CA GLU A 466 -12.76 -24.55 -10.58
C GLU A 466 -11.47 -24.54 -9.77
N GLU A 467 -11.28 -25.62 -9.02
CA GLU A 467 -10.12 -25.85 -8.18
C GLU A 467 -8.84 -25.44 -8.90
N LEU A 468 -8.06 -24.49 -8.34
CA LEU A 468 -6.71 -24.17 -8.84
C LEU A 468 -5.97 -25.49 -9.08
N LYS A 469 -5.71 -25.82 -10.34
CA LYS A 469 -5.14 -27.11 -10.71
C LYS A 469 -3.64 -27.09 -10.45
N VAL A 470 -3.10 -28.24 -10.07
CA VAL A 470 -1.66 -28.44 -10.06
C VAL A 470 -1.17 -28.25 -11.49
N GLY A 471 -0.17 -27.38 -11.70
CA GLY A 471 0.31 -27.00 -13.03
C GLY A 471 -0.01 -25.55 -13.44
N THR A 472 -0.85 -24.83 -12.69
CA THR A 472 -1.22 -23.44 -13.00
C THR A 472 -0.19 -22.41 -12.52
N ILE A 473 0.14 -21.40 -13.34
CA ILE A 473 0.95 -20.23 -12.94
C ILE A 473 0.02 -19.09 -12.48
N VAL A 474 0.22 -18.57 -11.26
CA VAL A 474 -0.67 -17.60 -10.59
C VAL A 474 -0.19 -16.14 -10.72
N GLN A 475 1.10 -15.94 -10.99
CA GLN A 475 1.72 -14.61 -11.09
C GLN A 475 2.72 -14.62 -12.24
N PHE A 476 2.23 -14.54 -13.47
CA PHE A 476 3.07 -14.52 -14.65
C PHE A 476 3.59 -13.10 -14.88
N SER A 477 4.91 -12.90 -14.72
CA SER A 477 5.56 -11.60 -14.91
C SER A 477 7.03 -11.84 -15.29
N PRO A 478 7.31 -12.14 -16.56
CA PRO A 478 8.66 -12.41 -17.06
C PRO A 478 9.62 -11.26 -16.76
N GLN A 479 10.66 -11.54 -15.97
CA GLN A 479 11.70 -10.56 -15.65
C GLN A 479 13.05 -11.23 -15.39
N TYR A 480 14.15 -10.54 -15.61
CA TYR A 480 15.49 -11.07 -15.29
C TYR A 480 15.61 -11.42 -13.81
N HIS A 481 16.06 -12.63 -13.50
CA HIS A 481 16.23 -13.09 -12.12
C HIS A 481 17.60 -12.66 -11.58
N ILE A 482 17.73 -11.37 -11.23
CA ILE A 482 18.93 -10.83 -10.60
C ILE A 482 18.82 -11.01 -9.09
N SER A 483 19.67 -11.85 -8.50
CA SER A 483 19.72 -12.08 -7.07
C SER A 483 21.13 -11.84 -6.53
N SER A 484 21.25 -11.00 -5.50
CA SER A 484 22.54 -10.68 -4.86
C SER A 484 23.61 -10.19 -5.85
N ASN A 485 23.24 -9.31 -6.78
CA ASN A 485 24.09 -8.81 -7.87
C ASN A 485 24.68 -9.92 -8.77
N ARG A 486 23.98 -11.05 -8.91
CA ARG A 486 24.33 -12.15 -9.81
C ARG A 486 23.15 -12.51 -10.68
N ILE A 487 23.45 -13.00 -11.88
CA ILE A 487 22.49 -13.53 -12.84
C ILE A 487 23.01 -14.88 -13.31
N ALA A 488 22.15 -15.89 -13.36
CA ALA A 488 22.54 -17.17 -13.95
C ALA A 488 22.48 -17.07 -15.48
N LEU A 489 23.43 -17.73 -16.12
CA LEU A 489 23.61 -17.78 -17.56
C LEU A 489 23.62 -19.22 -18.03
N LYS A 490 23.06 -19.47 -19.20
CA LYS A 490 23.05 -20.79 -19.84
C LYS A 490 23.52 -20.64 -21.29
N LEU A 491 24.45 -21.53 -21.66
CA LEU A 491 24.95 -21.67 -23.02
C LEU A 491 24.19 -22.81 -23.71
N PHE A 492 23.56 -22.52 -24.84
CA PHE A 492 22.87 -23.48 -25.67
C PHE A 492 23.83 -23.98 -26.75
N LYS A 493 24.23 -25.26 -26.64
CA LYS A 493 24.88 -25.94 -27.75
C LYS A 493 23.74 -26.45 -28.64
N THR A 494 23.72 -26.06 -29.92
CA THR A 494 22.78 -26.45 -31.02
C THR A 494 21.41 -25.76 -31.11
N LYS A 495 20.93 -25.62 -32.37
CA LYS A 495 19.73 -24.91 -32.88
C LYS A 495 18.37 -25.43 -32.38
N ASP A 496 18.35 -26.30 -31.38
CA ASP A 496 17.12 -26.88 -30.85
C ASP A 496 16.62 -26.07 -29.64
N GLY A 497 15.45 -25.46 -29.79
CA GLY A 497 14.49 -25.18 -28.72
C GLY A 497 14.81 -24.05 -27.73
N LYS A 498 13.99 -22.99 -27.75
CA LYS A 498 14.00 -21.85 -26.80
C LYS A 498 13.58 -22.18 -25.35
N PHE A 499 13.49 -23.46 -24.95
CA PHE A 499 12.89 -23.87 -23.68
C PHE A 499 13.62 -25.06 -23.07
N TYR A 500 14.22 -24.86 -21.88
CA TYR A 500 14.78 -25.95 -21.07
C TYR A 500 14.70 -25.65 -19.57
N SER A 501 13.87 -26.40 -18.86
CA SER A 501 14.12 -26.86 -17.48
C SER A 501 14.78 -28.27 -17.55
N GLU A 502 15.25 -28.85 -16.44
CA GLU A 502 15.95 -30.17 -16.41
C GLU A 502 15.04 -31.35 -16.02
N LYS A 503 15.33 -32.57 -16.55
CA LYS A 503 14.50 -33.79 -16.45
C LYS A 503 14.66 -34.50 -15.09
N PRO A 504 13.61 -35.19 -14.59
CA PRO A 504 13.64 -35.91 -13.33
C PRO A 504 14.19 -37.33 -13.48
N ASP A 505 15.15 -37.69 -12.62
CA ASP A 505 15.42 -39.07 -12.23
C ASP A 505 14.74 -39.38 -10.89
N ASN A 506 14.27 -40.61 -10.77
CA ASN A 506 13.49 -41.14 -9.65
C ASN A 506 14.19 -40.95 -8.29
N ASP A 507 13.80 -39.95 -7.50
CA ASP A 507 13.45 -40.18 -6.10
C ASP A 507 12.80 -38.97 -5.40
N LYS A 508 12.08 -39.29 -4.33
CA LYS A 508 11.29 -38.39 -3.48
C LYS A 508 12.12 -37.23 -2.93
N GLN A 509 12.01 -36.05 -3.53
CA GLN A 509 11.81 -34.73 -2.90
C GLN A 509 12.08 -33.60 -3.91
N ALA A 510 11.00 -32.91 -4.28
CA ALA A 510 10.96 -31.56 -4.84
C ALA A 510 11.50 -31.30 -6.28
N ARG A 511 10.59 -30.75 -7.11
CA ARG A 511 10.77 -29.70 -8.15
C ARG A 511 10.82 -30.19 -9.61
N LEU A 512 10.34 -29.31 -10.50
CA LEU A 512 10.51 -29.21 -11.97
C LEU A 512 9.39 -29.77 -12.88
N ILE A 513 8.97 -28.93 -13.84
CA ILE A 513 8.15 -29.23 -15.02
C ILE A 513 9.01 -28.88 -16.25
N ILE A 514 9.21 -29.81 -17.19
CA ILE A 514 9.69 -29.55 -18.56
C ILE A 514 8.61 -29.99 -19.54
N LEU A 515 8.45 -29.20 -20.60
CA LEU A 515 7.59 -29.51 -21.72
C LEU A 515 8.42 -29.45 -23.00
N ASN A 516 8.72 -30.63 -23.55
CA ASN A 516 8.84 -30.84 -24.98
C ASN A 516 8.73 -32.34 -25.29
N LYS A 517 7.54 -32.76 -25.75
CA LYS A 517 7.30 -34.08 -26.33
C LYS A 517 7.86 -34.08 -27.75
N ASN A 518 8.93 -34.81 -27.98
CA ASN A 518 9.08 -35.60 -29.19
C ASN A 518 9.87 -36.86 -28.81
N TRP A 519 9.60 -37.96 -29.54
CA TRP A 519 10.23 -39.28 -29.42
C TRP A 519 9.59 -40.21 -28.36
N PHE A 520 8.43 -40.77 -28.72
CA PHE A 520 8.06 -42.15 -28.37
C PHE A 520 9.00 -43.11 -29.11
N TRP A 521 9.42 -44.21 -28.48
CA TRP A 521 9.35 -45.60 -29.00
C TRP A 521 9.87 -46.58 -27.93
N PHE A 522 8.96 -47.51 -27.56
CA PHE A 522 9.02 -48.68 -26.66
C PHE A 522 9.43 -48.52 -25.19
#